data_AF-A0A671TSU4-F1
#
_entry.id   AF-A0A671TSU4-F1
#
_cell.length_a   1.000
_cell.length_b   1.000
_cell.length_c   1.000
_cell.angle_alpha   90.00
_cell.angle_beta   90.00
_cell.angle_gamma   90.00
#
_symmetry.space_group_name_H-M   'P 1'
#
loop_
_entity.id
_entity.type
_entity.pdbx_description
1 polymer ?
#
loop_
_entity_poly.entity_id
_entity_poly.type
_entity_poly.pdbx_seq_one_letter_code
_entity_poly.pdbx_strand_id
1 'polypeptide(L)'
;MQLDGCRWMDADGWMELVGCRAEKLMDDYLRSIGLHRKKIAKDGSCLFRAVAEQVLHCQSLHTEVRAKCVEFLKRNRETYEAFIEGDFEDYLLKLQDPQVRLDFMIFQEPGKPAVNITDNNFKDKVRLCFLNGNHYDSVYPVSHLKNAALCQSILYELLYDNVFKVDRSSLTLCQRVGRPTDLVSDDGMNPCASSDESDLDCVCVCVCVCVCVCVSQGRGRGRQLNERVRRSLNPTLLRNIEYDVWQKSKRAQQKMDYCIAAGMQFTAGDRCQVCGVFTVLQSTRFP
;
A
#
# COMPACT_ATOMS: atom_id res chain seq x y z
N MET A 1 11.88 25.31 39.76
CA MET A 1 12.64 25.39 38.49
C MET A 1 12.21 24.22 37.63
N GLN A 2 12.20 24.37 36.30
CA GLN A 2 11.88 23.26 35.39
C GLN A 2 12.83 22.07 35.54
N LEU A 3 12.31 20.89 35.25
CA LEU A 3 12.95 19.99 34.30
C LEU A 3 11.92 19.72 33.20
N ASP A 4 12.14 20.30 32.01
CA ASP A 4 11.24 20.11 30.88
C ASP A 4 11.33 18.68 30.35
N GLY A 5 10.19 18.13 29.94
CA GLY A 5 10.08 16.76 29.47
C GLY A 5 10.68 16.56 28.08
N CYS A 6 12.00 16.38 28.00
CA CYS A 6 12.67 15.89 26.80
C CYS A 6 12.16 14.48 26.45
N ARG A 7 11.09 14.41 25.66
CA ARG A 7 10.66 13.18 24.99
C ARG A 7 11.75 12.80 23.99
N TRP A 8 12.57 11.83 24.39
CA TRP A 8 13.48 11.14 23.48
C TRP A 8 12.70 10.62 22.28
N MET A 9 13.22 10.86 21.08
CA MET A 9 12.71 10.29 19.83
C MET A 9 13.66 9.19 19.41
N ASP A 10 13.18 7.96 19.35
CA ASP A 10 13.97 6.80 18.96
C ASP A 10 14.41 6.88 17.48
N ALA A 11 15.43 6.10 17.12
CA ALA A 11 16.04 6.13 15.78
C ALA A 11 15.01 5.89 14.65
N ASP A 12 14.01 5.03 14.91
CA ASP A 12 12.91 4.76 13.96
C ASP A 12 12.05 6.00 13.70
N GLY A 13 11.78 6.80 14.73
CA GLY A 13 11.04 8.07 14.59
C GLY A 13 11.81 9.13 13.80
N TRP A 14 13.14 9.17 13.95
CA TRP A 14 14.01 10.00 13.10
C TRP A 14 14.04 9.50 11.65
N MET A 15 14.13 8.20 11.43
CA MET A 15 14.08 7.62 10.07
C MET A 15 12.73 7.83 9.39
N GLU A 16 11.61 7.72 10.12
CA GLU A 16 10.26 7.99 9.59
C GLU A 16 10.07 9.47 9.24
N LEU A 17 10.59 10.40 10.06
CA LEU A 17 10.61 11.84 9.75
C LEU A 17 11.45 12.18 8.52
N VAL A 18 12.65 11.59 8.39
CA VAL A 18 13.52 11.78 7.22
C VAL A 18 12.90 11.19 5.95
N GLY A 19 12.35 9.97 6.03
CA GLY A 19 11.62 9.33 4.93
C GLY A 19 10.41 10.15 4.49
N CYS A 20 9.61 10.67 5.43
CA CYS A 20 8.48 11.55 5.14
C CYS A 20 8.90 12.82 4.37
N ARG A 21 10.06 13.41 4.70
CA ARG A 21 10.61 14.56 3.97
C ARG A 21 11.06 14.18 2.55
N ALA A 22 11.71 13.04 2.38
CA ALA A 22 12.14 12.54 1.07
C ALA A 22 10.94 12.21 0.16
N GLU A 23 9.94 11.51 0.70
CA GLU A 23 8.66 11.21 0.03
C GLU A 23 7.98 12.49 -0.45
N LYS A 24 7.86 13.52 0.40
CA LYS A 24 7.23 14.79 0.00
C LYS A 24 7.97 15.49 -1.16
N LEU A 25 9.30 15.60 -1.07
CA LEU A 25 10.10 16.24 -2.13
C LEU A 25 9.94 15.49 -3.46
N MET A 26 9.81 14.17 -3.41
CA MET A 26 9.59 13.33 -4.58
C MET A 26 8.17 13.47 -5.15
N ASP A 27 7.16 13.52 -4.29
CA ASP A 27 5.77 13.73 -4.69
C ASP A 27 5.57 15.12 -5.33
N ASP A 28 6.21 16.16 -4.81
CA ASP A 28 6.14 17.50 -5.36
C ASP A 28 6.93 17.64 -6.68
N TYR A 29 8.05 16.92 -6.84
CA TYR A 29 8.73 16.79 -8.13
C TYR A 29 7.86 16.08 -9.18
N LEU A 30 7.33 14.89 -8.88
CA LEU A 30 6.46 14.14 -9.80
C LEU A 30 5.23 14.98 -10.21
N ARG A 31 4.62 15.69 -9.25
CA ARG A 31 3.50 16.61 -9.49
C ARG A 31 3.87 17.70 -10.51
N SER A 32 5.06 18.30 -10.39
CA SER A 32 5.54 19.35 -11.31
C SER A 32 5.69 18.88 -12.76
N ILE A 33 5.98 17.58 -12.97
CA ILE A 33 6.09 16.96 -14.32
C ILE A 33 4.81 16.22 -14.74
N GLY A 34 3.67 16.48 -14.07
CA GLY A 34 2.36 15.94 -14.42
C GLY A 34 2.15 14.46 -14.06
N LEU A 35 3.00 13.91 -13.18
CA LEU A 35 2.94 12.55 -12.68
C LEU A 35 2.48 12.50 -11.21
N HIS A 36 2.17 11.30 -10.72
CA HIS A 36 1.79 11.03 -9.35
C HIS A 36 2.29 9.65 -8.91
N ARG A 37 2.73 9.54 -7.66
CA ARG A 37 3.14 8.28 -7.01
C ARG A 37 1.92 7.65 -6.32
N LYS A 38 1.43 6.52 -6.82
CA LYS A 38 0.45 5.68 -6.11
C LYS A 38 1.20 4.82 -5.10
N LYS A 39 0.82 4.88 -3.82
CA LYS A 39 1.57 4.14 -2.80
C LYS A 39 1.37 2.63 -2.89
N ILE A 40 2.45 1.90 -2.64
CA ILE A 40 2.49 0.44 -2.63
C ILE A 40 2.66 -0.05 -1.19
N ALA A 41 2.16 -1.24 -0.89
CA ALA A 41 2.38 -1.86 0.42
C ALA A 41 3.88 -1.94 0.75
N LYS A 42 4.29 -1.39 1.90
CA LYS A 42 5.69 -1.38 2.37
C LYS A 42 6.06 -2.73 2.99
N ASP A 43 6.11 -3.76 2.14
CA ASP A 43 6.54 -5.12 2.46
C ASP A 43 7.67 -5.60 1.52
N GLY A 44 8.22 -6.78 1.79
CA GLY A 44 9.27 -7.42 0.99
C GLY A 44 8.83 -7.86 -0.42
N SER A 45 7.58 -7.58 -0.82
CA SER A 45 7.08 -7.77 -2.19
C SER A 45 6.82 -6.46 -2.93
N CYS A 46 7.17 -5.28 -2.38
CA CYS A 46 6.82 -3.98 -2.96
C CYS A 46 7.20 -3.79 -4.45
N LEU A 47 8.41 -4.19 -4.88
CA LEU A 47 8.79 -4.16 -6.31
C LEU A 47 7.78 -4.91 -7.19
N PHE A 48 7.43 -6.12 -6.77
CA PHE A 48 6.55 -7.03 -7.48
C PHE A 48 5.09 -6.56 -7.47
N ARG A 49 4.64 -5.95 -6.36
CA ARG A 49 3.36 -5.23 -6.28
C ARG A 49 3.33 -4.02 -7.21
N ALA A 50 4.41 -3.24 -7.28
CA ALA A 50 4.50 -2.04 -8.11
C ALA A 50 4.50 -2.38 -9.62
N VAL A 51 5.05 -3.54 -10.00
CA VAL A 51 4.92 -4.09 -11.35
C VAL A 51 3.51 -4.65 -11.57
N ALA A 52 2.91 -5.38 -10.62
CA ALA A 52 1.54 -5.89 -10.75
C ALA A 52 0.51 -4.77 -10.92
N GLU A 53 0.68 -3.67 -10.19
CA GLU A 53 -0.05 -2.43 -10.35
C GLU A 53 0.08 -1.86 -11.77
N GLN A 54 1.31 -1.71 -12.29
CA GLN A 54 1.55 -1.12 -13.62
C GLN A 54 1.10 -2.01 -14.79
N VAL A 55 1.08 -3.34 -14.60
CA VAL A 55 0.88 -4.34 -15.67
C VAL A 55 -0.51 -4.98 -15.65
N LEU A 56 -1.01 -5.30 -14.46
CA LEU A 56 -2.28 -6.01 -14.24
C LEU A 56 -3.30 -5.14 -13.49
N HIS A 57 -2.95 -3.90 -13.16
CA HIS A 57 -3.80 -2.92 -12.45
C HIS A 57 -4.28 -3.37 -11.06
N CYS A 58 -3.51 -4.26 -10.41
CA CYS A 58 -3.83 -4.80 -9.09
C CYS A 58 -2.57 -5.30 -8.36
N GLN A 59 -2.28 -4.74 -7.18
CA GLN A 59 -1.17 -5.18 -6.31
C GLN A 59 -1.40 -6.56 -5.68
N SER A 60 -2.65 -7.02 -5.52
CA SER A 60 -2.94 -8.34 -4.97
C SER A 60 -2.40 -9.47 -5.86
N LEU A 61 -2.32 -9.23 -7.18
CA LEU A 61 -1.72 -10.15 -8.15
C LEU A 61 -0.19 -10.20 -8.07
N HIS A 62 0.48 -9.62 -7.07
CA HIS A 62 1.94 -9.72 -6.93
C HIS A 62 2.46 -11.16 -6.75
N THR A 63 1.60 -12.11 -6.34
CA THR A 63 1.91 -13.56 -6.36
C THR A 63 1.76 -14.19 -7.76
N GLU A 64 1.12 -13.50 -8.69
CA GLU A 64 1.26 -13.67 -10.14
C GLU A 64 2.27 -12.65 -10.72
N VAL A 65 3.04 -11.95 -9.86
CA VAL A 65 4.08 -10.99 -10.29
C VAL A 65 5.43 -11.06 -9.56
N ARG A 66 5.87 -12.24 -9.09
CA ARG A 66 7.26 -12.46 -8.61
C ARG A 66 8.12 -13.69 -9.14
N ALA A 67 7.62 -14.76 -9.81
CA ALA A 67 8.28 -16.00 -10.39
C ALA A 67 8.22 -16.35 -11.90
N LYS A 68 7.37 -15.94 -12.85
CA LYS A 68 7.73 -16.30 -14.25
C LYS A 68 9.05 -15.57 -14.62
N CYS A 69 9.48 -14.59 -13.80
CA CYS A 69 10.84 -14.16 -13.48
C CYS A 69 11.76 -15.31 -13.03
N VAL A 70 11.48 -16.04 -11.96
CA VAL A 70 12.15 -17.30 -11.56
C VAL A 70 12.10 -18.39 -12.64
N GLU A 71 10.99 -18.62 -13.34
CA GLU A 71 10.85 -19.56 -14.44
C GLU A 71 11.74 -19.13 -15.62
N PHE A 72 11.82 -17.82 -15.88
CA PHE A 72 12.73 -17.20 -16.85
C PHE A 72 14.18 -17.32 -16.40
N LEU A 73 14.52 -16.99 -15.15
CA LEU A 73 15.86 -17.10 -14.59
C LEU A 73 16.31 -18.57 -14.60
N LYS A 74 15.47 -19.53 -14.16
CA LYS A 74 15.69 -20.98 -14.28
C LYS A 74 15.94 -21.41 -15.72
N ARG A 75 15.10 -20.97 -16.67
CA ARG A 75 15.26 -21.24 -18.11
C ARG A 75 16.51 -20.62 -18.73
N ASN A 76 17.06 -19.56 -18.13
CA ASN A 76 18.22 -18.80 -18.61
C ASN A 76 19.36 -18.80 -17.58
N ARG A 77 19.51 -19.89 -16.78
CA ARG A 77 20.41 -19.96 -15.61
C ARG A 77 21.82 -19.47 -15.92
N GLU A 78 22.40 -19.96 -17.00
CA GLU A 78 23.74 -19.63 -17.50
C GLU A 78 23.97 -18.12 -17.73
N THR A 79 22.91 -17.34 -17.97
CA THR A 79 22.98 -15.88 -18.17
C THR A 79 22.90 -15.10 -16.86
N TYR A 80 22.25 -15.63 -15.83
CA TYR A 80 21.89 -14.88 -14.62
C TYR A 80 22.57 -15.34 -13.33
N GLU A 81 23.10 -16.56 -13.29
CA GLU A 81 23.77 -17.12 -12.11
C GLU A 81 24.98 -16.28 -11.65
N ALA A 82 25.74 -15.69 -12.57
CA ALA A 82 26.85 -14.79 -12.27
C ALA A 82 26.45 -13.43 -11.66
N PHE A 83 25.15 -13.09 -11.63
CA PHE A 83 24.62 -11.83 -11.08
C PHE A 83 23.89 -12.02 -9.74
N ILE A 84 23.91 -13.23 -9.17
CA ILE A 84 23.18 -13.60 -7.96
C ILE A 84 24.16 -13.90 -6.82
N GLU A 85 23.97 -13.24 -5.68
CA GLU A 85 24.73 -13.51 -4.46
C GLU A 85 24.13 -14.71 -3.72
N GLY A 86 24.91 -15.79 -3.59
CA GLY A 86 24.51 -17.04 -2.91
C GLY A 86 24.17 -18.18 -3.87
N ASP A 87 23.50 -19.22 -3.38
CA ASP A 87 23.03 -20.31 -4.24
C ASP A 87 21.87 -19.85 -5.15
N PHE A 88 21.94 -20.27 -6.41
CA PHE A 88 21.00 -19.89 -7.45
C PHE A 88 19.58 -20.41 -7.20
N GLU A 89 19.41 -21.67 -6.83
CA GLU A 89 18.08 -22.24 -6.56
C GLU A 89 17.48 -21.64 -5.28
N ASP A 90 18.33 -21.37 -4.28
CA ASP A 90 17.96 -20.74 -3.03
C ASP A 90 17.55 -19.27 -3.21
N TYR A 91 18.13 -18.55 -4.18
CA TYR A 91 17.65 -17.23 -4.63
C TYR A 91 16.29 -17.34 -5.34
N LEU A 92 16.15 -18.32 -6.23
CA LEU A 92 14.92 -18.55 -7.01
C LEU A 92 13.72 -18.97 -6.15
N LEU A 93 13.93 -19.72 -5.08
CA LEU A 93 12.86 -20.04 -4.11
C LEU A 93 12.23 -18.78 -3.49
N LYS A 94 12.97 -17.67 -3.45
CA LYS A 94 12.58 -16.45 -2.75
C LYS A 94 11.67 -15.51 -3.57
N LEU A 95 10.96 -15.98 -4.62
CA LEU A 95 10.22 -15.15 -5.60
C LEU A 95 9.01 -15.85 -6.34
N GLN A 96 7.71 -15.37 -6.41
CA GLN A 96 6.54 -15.99 -7.20
C GLN A 96 5.37 -15.08 -7.82
N ASP A 97 4.83 -14.92 -9.09
CA ASP A 97 4.90 -15.50 -10.52
C ASP A 97 4.55 -14.66 -11.89
N PRO A 98 5.36 -13.77 -12.62
CA PRO A 98 5.04 -13.10 -13.94
C PRO A 98 6.10 -13.10 -15.10
N GLN A 99 5.80 -12.57 -16.29
CA GLN A 99 6.82 -12.01 -17.22
C GLN A 99 6.26 -10.80 -18.00
N VAL A 100 7.09 -9.81 -18.38
CA VAL A 100 6.63 -8.63 -19.15
C VAL A 100 7.69 -8.08 -20.10
N ARG A 101 7.29 -7.79 -21.35
CA ARG A 101 8.10 -7.12 -22.39
C ARG A 101 7.86 -5.61 -22.39
N LEU A 102 8.27 -4.95 -21.32
CA LEU A 102 8.06 -3.51 -21.09
C LEU A 102 9.38 -2.85 -20.72
N ASP A 103 9.53 -1.56 -21.04
CA ASP A 103 10.69 -0.80 -20.56
C ASP A 103 10.49 -0.31 -19.13
N PHE A 104 11.53 -0.39 -18.30
CA PHE A 104 11.50 0.03 -16.89
C PHE A 104 12.12 1.40 -16.71
N MET A 105 11.28 2.39 -16.37
CA MET A 105 11.70 3.74 -16.01
C MET A 105 11.62 3.92 -14.49
N ILE A 106 12.75 4.15 -13.83
CA ILE A 106 12.80 4.32 -12.37
C ILE A 106 13.21 5.75 -12.03
N PHE A 107 12.34 6.46 -11.31
CA PHE A 107 12.70 7.72 -10.67
C PHE A 107 13.34 7.43 -9.30
N GLN A 108 14.53 7.98 -9.04
CA GLN A 108 15.34 7.69 -7.84
C GLN A 108 15.63 8.93 -6.99
N GLU A 109 15.64 10.13 -7.58
CA GLU A 109 15.96 11.39 -6.91
C GLU A 109 15.02 12.52 -7.37
N PRO A 110 14.52 13.37 -6.45
CA PRO A 110 13.74 14.55 -6.82
C PRO A 110 14.53 15.49 -7.74
N GLY A 111 13.88 15.96 -8.81
CA GLY A 111 14.49 16.87 -9.80
C GLY A 111 15.27 16.19 -10.91
N LYS A 112 15.64 14.91 -10.78
CA LYS A 112 16.32 14.15 -11.85
C LYS A 112 15.31 13.37 -12.71
N PRO A 113 15.53 13.27 -14.04
CA PRO A 113 14.71 12.41 -14.89
C PRO A 113 14.83 10.94 -14.49
N ALA A 114 13.82 10.13 -14.82
CA ALA A 114 13.86 8.69 -14.59
C ALA A 114 14.99 8.02 -15.39
N VAL A 115 15.68 7.08 -14.76
CA VAL A 115 16.65 6.21 -15.42
C VAL A 115 15.88 5.13 -16.20
N ASN A 116 16.20 4.94 -17.48
CA ASN A 116 15.74 3.76 -18.23
C ASN A 116 16.70 2.60 -17.95
N ILE A 117 16.18 1.51 -17.39
CA ILE A 117 16.98 0.36 -16.93
C ILE A 117 17.20 -0.65 -18.07
N THR A 118 16.23 -0.76 -18.98
CA THR A 118 16.17 -1.83 -19.98
C THR A 118 16.44 -1.36 -21.40
N ASP A 119 16.10 -0.11 -21.72
CA ASP A 119 16.36 0.61 -22.98
C ASP A 119 16.13 -0.19 -24.29
N ASN A 120 15.16 -1.11 -24.29
CA ASN A 120 14.78 -1.89 -25.48
C ASN A 120 13.93 -1.08 -26.48
N ASN A 121 13.67 0.20 -26.16
CA ASN A 121 12.78 1.10 -26.87
C ASN A 121 11.36 0.52 -27.04
N PHE A 122 10.85 -0.18 -26.03
CA PHE A 122 9.47 -0.66 -26.02
C PHE A 122 8.50 0.53 -25.89
N LYS A 123 7.37 0.45 -26.61
CA LYS A 123 6.32 1.48 -26.61
C LYS A 123 5.72 1.67 -25.21
N ASP A 124 5.44 0.56 -24.54
CA ASP A 124 4.76 0.52 -23.25
C ASP A 124 5.80 0.38 -22.13
N LYS A 125 5.70 1.22 -21.10
CA LYS A 125 6.74 1.42 -20.09
C LYS A 125 6.19 1.40 -18.66
N VAL A 126 6.80 0.57 -17.82
CA VAL A 126 6.58 0.52 -16.36
C VAL A 126 7.29 1.73 -15.75
N ARG A 127 6.58 2.55 -14.97
CA ARG A 127 7.16 3.69 -14.24
C ARG A 127 7.12 3.43 -12.75
N LEU A 128 8.29 3.37 -12.14
CA LEU A 128 8.47 3.13 -10.71
C LEU A 128 9.13 4.33 -10.02
N CYS A 129 8.88 4.50 -8.74
CA CYS A 129 9.59 5.43 -7.87
C CYS A 129 10.33 4.61 -6.80
N PHE A 130 11.64 4.77 -6.71
CA PHE A 130 12.47 4.10 -5.70
C PHE A 130 12.75 5.07 -4.54
N LEU A 131 12.41 4.66 -3.32
CA LEU A 131 12.43 5.51 -2.13
C LEU A 131 12.91 4.74 -0.89
N ASN A 132 13.39 5.48 0.11
CA ASN A 132 13.80 4.97 1.42
C ASN A 132 14.85 3.82 1.37
N GLY A 133 15.62 3.72 0.27
CA GLY A 133 16.70 2.75 0.09
C GLY A 133 16.27 1.31 -0.22
N ASN A 134 14.98 0.96 -0.15
CA ASN A 134 14.50 -0.40 -0.43
C ASN A 134 13.06 -0.51 -0.97
N HIS A 135 12.33 0.60 -1.10
CA HIS A 135 10.90 0.58 -1.42
C HIS A 135 10.62 1.05 -2.85
N TYR A 136 9.65 0.40 -3.50
CA TYR A 136 9.19 0.73 -4.84
C TYR A 136 7.70 1.07 -4.82
N ASP A 137 7.38 2.28 -5.27
CA ASP A 137 6.03 2.75 -5.55
C ASP A 137 5.75 2.81 -7.07
N SER A 138 4.48 2.80 -7.48
CA SER A 138 4.09 2.94 -8.89
C SER A 138 3.86 4.41 -9.26
N VAL A 139 4.23 4.79 -10.50
CA VAL A 139 4.08 6.17 -10.99
C VAL A 139 3.11 6.22 -12.17
N TYR A 140 2.15 7.14 -12.13
CA TYR A 140 1.12 7.31 -13.13
C TYR A 140 1.00 8.77 -13.59
N PRO A 141 0.54 9.03 -14.83
CA PRO A 141 0.09 10.36 -15.24
C PRO A 141 -1.09 10.84 -14.38
N VAL A 142 -1.13 12.13 -14.04
CA VAL A 142 -2.25 12.72 -13.28
C VAL A 142 -3.60 12.58 -14.01
N SER A 143 -3.60 12.49 -15.34
CA SER A 143 -4.79 12.18 -16.15
C SER A 143 -5.33 10.77 -15.91
N HIS A 144 -4.46 9.77 -15.70
CA HIS A 144 -4.88 8.40 -15.37
C HIS A 144 -5.63 8.36 -14.02
N LEU A 145 -5.11 9.06 -13.00
CA LEU A 145 -5.78 9.13 -11.69
C LEU A 145 -7.14 9.82 -11.78
N LYS A 146 -7.28 10.90 -12.55
CA LYS A 146 -8.57 11.59 -12.74
C LYS A 146 -9.60 10.68 -13.41
N ASN A 147 -9.20 9.93 -14.43
CA ASN A 147 -10.07 8.96 -15.10
C ASN A 147 -10.46 7.81 -14.15
N ALA A 148 -9.50 7.27 -13.38
CA ALA A 148 -9.75 6.23 -12.40
C ALA A 148 -10.68 6.68 -11.27
N ALA A 149 -10.52 7.91 -10.75
CA ALA A 149 -11.39 8.50 -9.74
C ALA A 149 -12.84 8.68 -10.25
N LEU A 150 -13.01 9.10 -11.51
CA LEU A 150 -14.32 9.18 -12.14
C LEU A 150 -14.97 7.79 -12.26
N CYS A 151 -14.27 6.81 -12.82
CA CYS A 151 -14.76 5.42 -12.91
C CYS A 151 -15.10 4.82 -11.55
N GLN A 152 -14.27 5.06 -10.53
CA GLN A 152 -14.52 4.68 -9.14
C GLN A 152 -15.82 5.32 -8.62
N SER A 153 -16.02 6.63 -8.81
CA SER A 153 -17.23 7.31 -8.32
C SER A 153 -18.51 6.75 -8.96
N ILE A 154 -18.48 6.42 -10.25
CA ILE A 154 -19.59 5.80 -10.98
C ILE A 154 -19.86 4.39 -10.46
N LEU A 155 -18.81 3.56 -10.29
CA LEU A 155 -18.92 2.21 -9.74
C LEU A 155 -19.52 2.21 -8.32
N TYR A 156 -19.09 3.15 -7.48
CA TYR A 156 -19.62 3.29 -6.11
C TYR A 156 -21.02 3.89 -6.08
N GLU A 157 -21.40 4.80 -6.99
CA GLU A 157 -22.79 5.24 -7.12
C GLU A 157 -23.69 4.05 -7.50
N LEU A 158 -23.32 3.32 -8.55
CA LEU A 158 -24.07 2.15 -9.02
C LEU A 158 -24.22 1.08 -7.94
N LEU A 159 -23.16 0.81 -7.16
CA LEU A 159 -23.18 -0.13 -6.04
C LEU A 159 -24.12 0.33 -4.92
N TYR A 160 -24.01 1.59 -4.48
CA TYR A 160 -24.79 2.06 -3.33
C TYR A 160 -26.26 2.37 -3.66
N ASP A 161 -26.56 2.84 -4.87
CA ASP A 161 -27.94 3.03 -5.35
C ASP A 161 -28.61 1.67 -5.67
N ASN A 162 -28.01 0.87 -6.57
CA ASN A 162 -28.68 -0.31 -7.11
C ASN A 162 -28.60 -1.54 -6.21
N VAL A 163 -27.51 -1.74 -5.45
CA VAL A 163 -27.36 -2.92 -4.57
C VAL A 163 -27.77 -2.58 -3.14
N PHE A 164 -27.15 -1.56 -2.53
CA PHE A 164 -27.43 -1.21 -1.12
C PHE A 164 -28.67 -0.34 -0.88
N LYS A 165 -29.36 0.11 -1.94
CA LYS A 165 -30.59 0.91 -1.88
C LYS A 165 -30.47 2.17 -1.01
N VAL A 166 -29.31 2.82 -1.08
CA VAL A 166 -29.07 4.11 -0.40
C VAL A 166 -29.69 5.25 -1.22
N ASP A 167 -30.38 6.15 -0.52
CA ASP A 167 -31.04 7.30 -1.13
C ASP A 167 -30.06 8.21 -1.91
N ARG A 168 -30.41 8.54 -3.16
CA ARG A 168 -29.53 9.28 -4.09
C ARG A 168 -29.24 10.73 -3.67
N SER A 169 -30.02 11.33 -2.77
CA SER A 169 -29.67 12.63 -2.16
C SER A 169 -28.44 12.53 -1.25
N SER A 170 -28.19 11.36 -0.67
CA SER A 170 -27.00 11.10 0.15
C SER A 170 -25.75 10.82 -0.71
N LEU A 171 -25.94 10.27 -1.91
CA LEU A 171 -24.87 9.98 -2.87
C LEU A 171 -24.40 11.25 -3.58
N THR A 172 -25.34 12.06 -4.11
CA THR A 172 -25.03 13.32 -4.81
C THR A 172 -24.29 14.34 -3.93
N LEU A 173 -24.51 14.34 -2.61
CA LEU A 173 -23.74 15.15 -1.64
C LEU A 173 -22.23 14.79 -1.56
N CYS A 174 -21.81 13.68 -2.15
CA CYS A 174 -20.40 13.26 -2.26
C CYS A 174 -19.77 13.67 -3.61
N GLN A 175 -20.57 13.94 -4.64
CA GLN A 175 -20.13 14.27 -6.00
C GLN A 175 -19.74 15.75 -6.10
N ARG A 176 -18.48 16.05 -5.75
CA ARG A 176 -17.95 17.42 -5.78
C ARG A 176 -17.37 17.78 -7.14
N VAL A 177 -17.57 19.04 -7.55
CA VAL A 177 -16.77 19.67 -8.61
C VAL A 177 -15.38 19.96 -8.02
N GLY A 178 -14.36 19.30 -8.55
CA GLY A 178 -12.99 19.45 -8.06
C GLY A 178 -12.33 20.76 -8.46
N ARG A 179 -11.38 21.20 -7.62
CA ARG A 179 -10.56 22.40 -7.81
C ARG A 179 -9.15 22.00 -8.27
N PRO A 180 -8.40 22.90 -8.95
CA PRO A 180 -7.02 22.60 -9.37
C PRO A 180 -6.05 22.25 -8.24
N THR A 181 -6.39 22.62 -7.00
CA THR A 181 -5.62 22.39 -5.76
C THR A 181 -5.92 21.06 -5.06
N ASP A 182 -6.94 20.33 -5.49
CA ASP A 182 -7.41 19.14 -4.76
C ASP A 182 -6.46 17.94 -4.95
N LEU A 183 -6.34 17.09 -3.92
CA LEU A 183 -5.54 15.87 -4.03
C LEU A 183 -6.25 14.85 -4.94
N VAL A 184 -5.48 14.27 -5.87
CA VAL A 184 -5.97 13.27 -6.83
C VAL A 184 -5.91 11.83 -6.32
N SER A 185 -5.20 11.59 -5.21
CA SER A 185 -5.16 10.31 -4.47
C SER A 185 -5.33 10.58 -2.97
N ASP A 186 -5.95 9.66 -2.23
CA ASP A 186 -6.03 9.72 -0.76
C ASP A 186 -4.81 9.15 -0.02
N ASP A 187 -3.75 8.75 -0.76
CA ASP A 187 -2.44 8.30 -0.26
C ASP A 187 -1.73 9.25 0.73
N GLY A 188 -2.11 10.55 0.71
CA GLY A 188 -1.61 11.59 1.61
C GLY A 188 -2.60 12.03 2.70
N MET A 189 -3.79 11.44 2.75
CA MET A 189 -4.83 11.76 3.75
C MET A 189 -4.67 10.92 5.01
N ASN A 190 -5.19 11.41 6.14
CA ASN A 190 -5.31 10.58 7.33
C ASN A 190 -6.15 9.32 7.04
N PRO A 191 -5.77 8.14 7.57
CA PRO A 191 -6.55 6.92 7.48
C PRO A 191 -7.96 7.12 8.01
N CYS A 192 -8.96 6.51 7.37
CA CYS A 192 -10.35 6.63 7.79
C CYS A 192 -10.58 5.93 9.15
N ALA A 193 -10.61 6.70 10.24
CA ALA A 193 -10.86 6.29 11.62
C ALA A 193 -12.32 5.88 11.89
N SER A 194 -12.86 5.03 11.01
CA SER A 194 -14.21 4.47 11.07
C SER A 194 -14.25 3.31 12.08
N SER A 195 -14.29 3.67 13.37
CA SER A 195 -14.69 2.83 14.51
C SER A 195 -14.38 1.33 14.39
N ASP A 196 -13.09 0.97 14.40
CA ASP A 196 -12.66 -0.44 14.33
C ASP A 196 -13.07 -1.26 15.58
N GLU A 197 -13.71 -0.63 16.58
CA GLU A 197 -14.31 -1.24 17.78
C GLU A 197 -15.80 -1.64 17.60
N SER A 198 -16.38 -1.47 16.39
CA SER A 198 -17.78 -1.84 16.07
C SER A 198 -17.92 -3.09 15.20
N ASP A 199 -16.82 -3.65 14.69
CA ASP A 199 -16.83 -4.76 13.72
C ASP A 199 -17.01 -6.15 14.37
N LEU A 200 -17.12 -6.25 15.71
CA LEU A 200 -17.26 -7.52 16.44
C LEU A 200 -18.64 -8.19 16.31
N ASP A 201 -19.71 -7.41 16.10
CA ASP A 201 -21.09 -7.92 15.93
C ASP A 201 -21.49 -8.15 14.45
N CYS A 202 -20.53 -8.11 13.52
CA CYS A 202 -20.82 -8.15 12.09
C CYS A 202 -20.71 -9.55 11.48
N VAL A 203 -21.85 -10.15 11.09
CA VAL A 203 -21.88 -11.43 10.35
C VAL A 203 -21.29 -11.24 8.95
N CYS A 204 -20.04 -11.68 8.77
CA CYS A 204 -19.32 -11.53 7.50
C CYS A 204 -19.68 -12.65 6.51
N VAL A 205 -20.10 -12.27 5.29
CA VAL A 205 -20.24 -13.19 4.16
C VAL A 205 -19.06 -12.96 3.21
N CYS A 206 -18.06 -13.84 3.26
CA CYS A 206 -16.81 -13.69 2.53
C CYS A 206 -16.96 -13.92 1.02
N VAL A 207 -16.88 -12.85 0.22
CA VAL A 207 -16.63 -12.93 -1.23
C VAL A 207 -15.55 -11.92 -1.64
N CYS A 208 -14.29 -12.36 -1.57
CA CYS A 208 -13.07 -11.86 -2.25
C CYS A 208 -12.67 -10.37 -2.22
N VAL A 209 -13.53 -9.43 -1.81
CA VAL A 209 -13.23 -7.99 -1.68
C VAL A 209 -13.88 -7.48 -0.39
N CYS A 210 -13.08 -6.91 0.52
CA CYS A 210 -13.51 -6.60 1.89
C CYS A 210 -14.42 -5.36 2.00
N VAL A 211 -15.69 -5.50 1.60
CA VAL A 211 -16.74 -4.49 1.75
C VAL A 211 -17.52 -4.71 3.04
N CYS A 212 -16.95 -4.30 4.17
CA CYS A 212 -17.65 -4.30 5.47
C CYS A 212 -18.74 -3.21 5.48
N VAL A 213 -20.02 -3.60 5.57
CA VAL A 213 -21.16 -2.66 5.62
C VAL A 213 -21.68 -2.54 7.05
N CYS A 214 -21.19 -1.53 7.77
CA CYS A 214 -21.61 -1.23 9.13
C CYS A 214 -23.05 -0.64 9.14
N VAL A 215 -24.07 -1.45 9.43
CA VAL A 215 -25.46 -0.96 9.62
C VAL A 215 -25.63 -0.50 11.08
N SER A 216 -25.22 0.73 11.36
CA SER A 216 -25.25 1.28 12.72
C SER A 216 -26.67 1.60 13.20
N GLN A 217 -27.20 0.81 14.15
CA GLN A 217 -28.36 1.19 14.97
C GLN A 217 -27.98 2.25 16.04
N GLY A 218 -27.28 3.30 15.62
CA GLY A 218 -26.91 4.43 16.47
C GLY A 218 -28.01 5.48 16.56
N ARG A 219 -28.49 5.79 17.77
CA ARG A 219 -29.41 6.93 17.99
C ARG A 219 -28.67 8.26 17.81
N GLY A 220 -29.25 9.19 17.03
CA GLY A 220 -29.05 10.63 17.28
C GLY A 220 -28.06 11.41 16.41
N ARG A 221 -27.50 10.87 15.32
CA ARG A 221 -26.95 11.68 14.21
C ARG A 221 -27.49 11.17 12.87
N GLY A 222 -27.73 12.08 11.92
CA GLY A 222 -28.34 11.75 10.63
C GLY A 222 -27.50 10.75 9.82
N ARG A 223 -28.15 10.01 8.92
CA ARG A 223 -27.57 8.94 8.05
C ARG A 223 -26.50 9.48 7.07
N GLN A 224 -25.36 9.92 7.58
CA GLN A 224 -24.22 10.29 6.76
C GLN A 224 -23.43 9.03 6.37
N LEU A 225 -23.05 8.95 5.10
CA LEU A 225 -22.20 7.88 4.60
C LEU A 225 -20.84 7.88 5.30
N ASN A 226 -20.33 6.68 5.58
CA ASN A 226 -18.99 6.47 6.14
C ASN A 226 -17.94 7.16 5.25
N GLU A 227 -16.95 7.83 5.85
CA GLU A 227 -15.90 8.58 5.15
C GLU A 227 -15.19 7.74 4.07
N ARG A 228 -14.99 6.43 4.31
CA ARG A 228 -14.43 5.49 3.30
C ARG A 228 -15.27 5.48 2.00
N VAL A 229 -16.60 5.54 2.13
CA VAL A 229 -17.56 5.59 1.01
C VAL A 229 -17.64 6.98 0.40
N ARG A 230 -17.62 8.03 1.23
CA ARG A 230 -17.62 9.43 0.77
C ARG A 230 -16.41 9.77 -0.09
N ARG A 231 -15.23 9.21 0.23
CA ARG A 231 -14.03 9.30 -0.61
C ARG A 231 -14.19 8.54 -1.92
N SER A 232 -14.66 7.29 -1.87
CA SER A 232 -14.87 6.49 -3.08
C SER A 232 -15.91 7.07 -4.05
N LEU A 233 -16.94 7.77 -3.54
CA LEU A 233 -17.94 8.50 -4.34
C LEU A 233 -17.45 9.85 -4.90
N ASN A 234 -16.26 10.33 -4.55
CA ASN A 234 -15.75 11.61 -5.04
C ASN A 234 -15.08 11.42 -6.43
N PRO A 235 -15.61 12.03 -7.52
CA PRO A 235 -15.08 11.84 -8.87
C PRO A 235 -13.67 12.40 -9.09
N THR A 236 -13.11 13.17 -8.14
CA THR A 236 -11.77 13.77 -8.27
C THR A 236 -10.70 13.19 -7.34
N LEU A 237 -11.06 12.21 -6.50
CA LEU A 237 -10.17 11.58 -5.53
C LEU A 237 -10.14 10.06 -5.73
N LEU A 238 -9.04 9.54 -6.28
CA LEU A 238 -8.80 8.10 -6.31
C LEU A 238 -8.51 7.62 -4.87
N ARG A 239 -9.17 6.55 -4.44
CA ARG A 239 -8.86 5.89 -3.16
C ARG A 239 -7.96 4.70 -3.39
N ASN A 240 -6.83 4.63 -2.68
CA ASN A 240 -5.88 3.53 -2.85
C ASN A 240 -6.27 2.30 -2.01
N ILE A 241 -7.34 1.62 -2.42
CA ILE A 241 -8.03 0.57 -1.65
C ILE A 241 -7.07 -0.53 -1.17
N GLU A 242 -6.12 -0.97 -2.01
CA GLU A 242 -5.17 -2.03 -1.66
C GLU A 242 -4.17 -1.59 -0.58
N TYR A 243 -3.65 -0.36 -0.66
CA TYR A 243 -2.79 0.22 0.36
C TYR A 243 -3.55 0.48 1.68
N ASP A 244 -4.83 0.85 1.58
CA ASP A 244 -5.75 1.05 2.71
C ASP A 244 -6.06 -0.28 3.44
N VAL A 245 -6.24 -1.38 2.68
CA VAL A 245 -6.38 -2.75 3.21
C VAL A 245 -5.08 -3.23 3.85
N TRP A 246 -3.93 -3.04 3.19
CA TRP A 246 -2.63 -3.41 3.76
C TRP A 246 -2.34 -2.65 5.07
N GLN A 247 -2.64 -1.35 5.13
CA GLN A 247 -2.53 -0.57 6.37
C GLN A 247 -3.38 -1.13 7.51
N LYS A 248 -4.62 -1.57 7.23
CA LYS A 248 -5.47 -2.24 8.23
C LYS A 248 -4.83 -3.52 8.73
N SER A 249 -4.43 -4.41 7.81
CA SER A 249 -3.80 -5.69 8.16
C SER A 249 -2.52 -5.49 8.98
N LYS A 250 -1.69 -4.50 8.62
CA LYS A 250 -0.50 -4.15 9.40
C LYS A 250 -0.84 -3.68 10.81
N ARG A 251 -1.85 -2.81 11.00
CA ARG A 251 -2.29 -2.39 12.35
C ARG A 251 -2.90 -3.52 13.16
N ALA A 252 -3.66 -4.42 12.52
CA ALA A 252 -4.23 -5.60 13.18
C ALA A 252 -3.13 -6.56 13.64
N GLN A 253 -2.12 -6.81 12.79
CA GLN A 253 -0.94 -7.59 13.15
C GLN A 253 -0.18 -6.92 14.30
N GLN A 254 0.11 -5.62 14.23
CA GLN A 254 0.78 -4.88 15.31
C GLN A 254 -0.01 -4.91 16.64
N LYS A 255 -1.36 -4.86 16.61
CA LYS A 255 -2.21 -5.02 17.81
C LYS A 255 -2.09 -6.45 18.37
N MET A 256 -2.06 -7.47 17.52
CA MET A 256 -1.85 -8.88 17.90
C MET A 256 -0.45 -9.10 18.49
N ASP A 257 0.60 -8.67 17.80
CA ASP A 257 2.01 -8.78 18.23
C ASP A 257 2.23 -8.08 19.58
N TYR A 258 1.63 -6.90 19.77
CA TYR A 258 1.67 -6.19 21.05
C TYR A 258 0.94 -6.94 22.17
N CYS A 259 -0.26 -7.48 21.91
CA CYS A 259 -0.98 -8.30 22.89
C CYS A 259 -0.22 -9.58 23.26
N ILE A 260 0.47 -10.20 22.29
CA ILE A 260 1.34 -11.36 22.52
C ILE A 260 2.54 -10.96 23.40
N ALA A 261 3.26 -9.89 23.03
CA ALA A 261 4.42 -9.42 23.78
C ALA A 261 4.07 -8.94 25.20
N ALA A 262 2.94 -8.28 25.40
CA ALA A 262 2.44 -7.87 26.71
C ALA A 262 2.00 -9.05 27.60
N GLY A 263 1.67 -10.20 27.00
CA GLY A 263 1.40 -11.45 27.71
C GLY A 263 2.65 -12.28 28.05
N MET A 264 3.81 -11.95 27.49
CA MET A 264 5.05 -12.70 27.70
C MET A 264 5.77 -12.25 28.98
N GLN A 265 5.96 -13.18 29.92
CA GLN A 265 6.81 -12.99 31.08
C GLN A 265 8.16 -13.69 30.84
N PHE A 266 9.22 -12.90 30.69
CA PHE A 266 10.59 -13.39 30.52
C PHE A 266 11.35 -13.40 31.85
N THR A 267 12.28 -14.34 31.98
CA THR A 267 13.15 -14.56 33.14
C THR A 267 14.62 -14.54 32.73
N ALA A 268 15.51 -14.24 33.68
CA ALA A 268 16.94 -14.21 33.42
C ALA A 268 17.47 -15.63 33.10
N GLY A 269 17.71 -15.90 31.81
CA GLY A 269 18.12 -17.20 31.29
C GLY A 269 17.30 -17.65 30.06
N ASP A 270 16.15 -17.03 29.80
CA ASP A 270 15.35 -17.30 28.60
C ASP A 270 16.11 -16.92 27.32
N ARG A 271 16.06 -17.81 26.31
CA ARG A 271 16.71 -17.60 25.01
C ARG A 271 15.66 -17.14 23.99
N CYS A 272 15.94 -16.03 23.32
CA CYS A 272 15.07 -15.48 22.27
C CYS A 272 15.72 -15.63 20.91
N GLN A 273 14.97 -16.08 19.90
CA GLN A 273 15.42 -16.13 18.51
C GLN A 273 15.01 -14.85 17.78
N VAL A 274 15.98 -14.14 17.20
CA VAL A 274 15.71 -12.95 16.38
C VAL A 274 15.49 -13.37 14.93
N CYS A 275 14.22 -13.56 14.56
CA CYS A 275 13.80 -13.57 13.17
C CYS A 275 13.70 -12.12 12.66
N GLY A 276 14.17 -11.84 11.44
CA GLY A 276 14.37 -10.47 10.94
C GLY A 276 13.09 -9.67 10.76
N VAL A 277 13.14 -8.38 11.12
CA VAL A 277 12.10 -7.33 10.96
C VAL A 277 10.79 -7.56 11.76
N PHE A 278 10.40 -8.80 12.03
CA PHE A 278 9.29 -9.15 12.94
C PHE A 278 9.81 -10.02 14.09
N THR A 279 9.96 -9.40 15.26
CA THR A 279 10.53 -10.03 16.46
C THR A 279 9.54 -11.01 17.11
N VAL A 280 9.35 -12.18 16.50
CA VAL A 280 8.54 -13.27 17.07
C VAL A 280 9.33 -13.95 18.20
N LEU A 281 9.21 -13.41 19.41
CA LEU A 281 9.88 -13.90 20.62
C LEU A 281 9.29 -15.24 21.10
N GLN A 282 9.65 -16.35 20.45
CA GLN A 282 9.29 -17.68 20.96
C GLN A 282 10.08 -18.02 22.23
N SER A 283 9.41 -18.00 23.39
CA SER A 283 9.93 -18.59 24.63
C SER A 283 9.93 -20.12 24.49
N THR A 284 11.05 -20.66 24.00
CA THR A 284 11.25 -22.10 23.81
C THR A 284 11.74 -22.75 25.10
N ARG A 285 10.80 -22.96 26.03
CA ARG A 285 11.07 -23.74 27.25
C ARG A 285 11.14 -25.24 26.92
N PHE A 286 12.27 -25.66 26.38
CA PHE A 286 12.60 -27.09 26.21
C PHE A 286 12.70 -27.79 27.58
N PRO A 287 12.28 -29.07 27.68
CA PRO A 287 12.39 -29.88 28.89
C PRO A 287 13.83 -30.37 29.15
#